data_AF-A0A662E0I3-F1
#
_entry.id   AF-A0A662E0I3-F1
#
_cell.length_a   1.000
_cell.length_b   1.000
_cell.length_c   1.000
_cell.angle_alpha   90.00
_cell.angle_beta   90.00
_cell.angle_gamma   90.00
#
_symmetry.space_group_name_H-M   'P 1'
#
loop_
_entity.id
_entity.type
_entity.pdbx_description
1 polymer ?
#
loop_
_entity_poly.entity_id
_entity_poly.type
_entity_poly.pdbx_seq_one_letter_code
_entity_poly.pdbx_strand_id
1 'polypeptide(L)' 'HGVHVSIGIIMLMALVGMLLRGRVRGDKAETVEMIGLYWHFVDIVWVIIFTLVYLIPA' A
#
# COMPACT_ATOMS: atom_id res chain seq x y z
N HIS A 1 0.52 -12.77 2.37
CA HIS A 1 1.34 -11.54 2.28
C HIS A 1 1.62 -11.14 0.84
N GLY A 2 2.32 -11.96 0.03
CA GLY A 2 2.64 -11.63 -1.36
C GLY A 2 1.44 -11.19 -2.22
N VAL A 3 0.27 -11.85 -2.07
CA VAL A 3 -0.97 -11.43 -2.74
C VAL A 3 -1.40 -10.01 -2.33
N HIS A 4 -1.35 -9.66 -1.05
CA HIS A 4 -1.71 -8.33 -0.56
C HIS A 4 -0.73 -7.25 -1.07
N VAL A 5 0.57 -7.55 -1.10
CA VAL A 5 1.58 -6.65 -1.67
C VAL A 5 1.31 -6.41 -3.15
N SER A 6 1.05 -7.47 -3.93
CA SER A 6 0.72 -7.34 -5.36
C SER A 6 -0.53 -6.48 -5.59
N ILE A 7 -1.58 -6.67 -4.79
CA ILE A 7 -2.79 -5.83 -4.85
C ILE A 7 -2.45 -4.37 -4.50
N GLY A 8 -1.65 -4.15 -3.45
CA GLY A 8 -1.19 -2.81 -3.08
C GLY A 8 -0.42 -2.11 -4.21
N ILE A 9 0.46 -2.83 -4.91
CA ILE A 9 1.26 -2.28 -6.01
C ILE A 9 0.34 -1.86 -7.15
N ILE A 10 -0.64 -2.69 -7.49
CA ILE A 10 -1.63 -2.38 -8.53
C ILE A 10 -2.42 -1.12 -8.15
N MET A 11 -2.85 -0.99 -6.90
CA MET A 11 -3.58 0.20 -6.42
C MET A 11 -2.71 1.47 -6.46
N LEU A 12 -1.45 1.39 -6.07
CA LEU A 12 -0.51 2.52 -6.17
C LEU A 12 -0.24 2.92 -7.63
N MET A 13 -0.02 1.95 -8.51
CA MET A 13 0.17 2.20 -9.95
C MET A 13 -1.08 2.86 -10.57
N ALA A 14 -2.28 2.40 -10.19
CA ALA A 14 -3.53 3.02 -10.60
C ALA A 14 -3.67 4.46 -10.08
N LEU A 15 -3.29 4.72 -8.82
CA LEU A 15 -3.29 6.05 -8.22
C LEU A 15 -2.36 7.02 -8.97
N VAL A 16 -1.13 6.58 -9.28
CA VAL A 16 -0.19 7.35 -10.10
C VAL A 16 -0.78 7.66 -11.48
N GLY A 17 -1.39 6.67 -12.14
CA GLY A 17 -2.07 6.87 -13.43
C GLY A 17 -3.22 7.88 -13.37
N MET A 18 -3.97 7.92 -12.26
CA MET A 18 -5.03 8.91 -12.05
C MET A 18 -4.49 10.32 -11.82
N LEU A 19 -3.40 10.44 -11.04
CA LEU A 19 -2.72 11.72 -10.76
C LEU A 19 -2.15 12.33 -12.04
N LEU A 20 -1.45 11.53 -12.85
CA LEU A 20 -0.83 11.99 -14.11
C LEU A 20 -1.87 12.44 -15.15
N ARG A 21 -3.07 11.86 -15.16
CA ARG A 21 -4.18 12.27 -16.04
C ARG A 21 -4.93 13.51 -15.55
N GLY A 22 -4.50 14.13 -14.45
CA GLY A 22 -5.19 15.30 -13.86
C GLY A 22 -6.61 14.99 -13.37
N ARG A 23 -6.96 13.69 -13.21
CA ARG A 23 -8.29 13.24 -12.73
C ARG A 23 -8.47 13.36 -11.22
N VAL A 24 -7.45 13.85 -10.54
CA VAL A 24 -7.43 14.12 -9.10
C VAL A 24 -7.52 15.64 -8.94
N ARG A 25 -8.75 16.16 -9.03
CA ARG A 25 -9.06 17.57 -8.76
C ARG A 25 -9.94 17.62 -7.51
N GLY A 26 -9.49 18.36 -6.49
CA GLY A 26 -10.28 18.89 -5.37
C GLY A 26 -10.78 17.91 -4.31
N ASP A 27 -11.16 16.68 -4.66
CA ASP A 27 -12.02 15.85 -3.80
C ASP A 27 -11.59 14.37 -3.70
N LYS A 28 -10.38 14.03 -4.15
CA LYS A 28 -9.86 12.65 -4.08
C LYS A 28 -8.66 12.48 -3.15
N ALA A 29 -8.44 13.44 -2.26
CA ALA A 29 -7.43 13.31 -1.20
C ALA A 29 -7.74 12.09 -0.32
N GLU A 30 -9.02 11.82 -0.06
CA GLU A 30 -9.49 10.62 0.64
C GLU A 30 -9.07 9.32 -0.07
N THR A 31 -9.10 9.28 -1.41
CA THR A 31 -8.66 8.09 -2.17
C THR A 31 -7.15 7.85 -2.01
N VAL A 32 -6.35 8.91 -2.01
CA VAL A 32 -4.91 8.81 -1.76
C VAL A 32 -4.65 8.33 -0.34
N GLU A 33 -5.36 8.90 0.63
CA GLU A 33 -5.25 8.55 2.05
C GLU A 33 -5.63 7.09 2.30
N MET A 34 -6.76 6.63 1.76
CA MET A 34 -7.21 5.25 1.91
C MET A 34 -6.23 4.24 1.31
N ILE A 35 -5.69 4.52 0.10
CA ILE A 35 -4.67 3.66 -0.52
C ILE A 35 -3.36 3.70 0.29
N GLY A 36 -2.97 4.87 0.81
CA GLY A 36 -1.82 5.02 1.69
C GLY A 36 -1.96 4.23 3.00
N LEU A 37 -3.11 4.31 3.65
CA LEU A 37 -3.43 3.54 4.86
C LEU A 37 -3.40 2.03 4.61
N TYR A 38 -3.93 1.58 3.47
CA TYR A 38 -3.82 0.17 3.07
C TYR A 38 -2.35 -0.25 2.95
N TRP A 39 -1.52 0.55 2.28
CA TRP A 39 -0.12 0.23 2.07
C TRP A 39 0.65 0.19 3.40
N HIS A 40 0.44 1.17 4.28
CA HIS A 40 1.04 1.18 5.61
C HIS A 40 0.61 -0.01 6.47
N PHE A 41 -0.67 -0.41 6.40
CA PHE A 41 -1.12 -1.61 7.12
C PHE A 41 -0.39 -2.87 6.65
N VAL A 42 -0.25 -3.07 5.33
CA VAL A 42 0.47 -4.22 4.77
C VAL A 42 1.95 -4.20 5.15
N ASP A 43 2.57 -3.02 5.19
CA ASP A 43 3.97 -2.82 5.61
C ASP A 43 4.18 -3.18 7.08
N ILE A 44 3.34 -2.67 8.00
CA ILE A 44 3.43 -2.99 9.43
C ILE A 44 3.27 -4.49 9.68
N VAL A 45 2.27 -5.11 9.04
CA VAL A 45 2.05 -6.57 9.14
C VAL A 45 3.28 -7.34 8.66
N TRP A 46 3.95 -6.86 7.61
CA TRP A 46 5.17 -7.47 7.11
C TRP A 46 6.33 -7.38 8.10
N VAL A 47 6.57 -6.20 8.67
CA VAL A 47 7.65 -6.00 9.66
C VAL A 47 7.48 -6.96 10.84
N ILE A 48 6.25 -7.13 11.33
CA ILE A 48 5.95 -8.07 12.42
C ILE A 48 6.22 -9.51 11.99
N ILE A 49 5.69 -9.95 10.85
CA ILE A 49 5.88 -11.32 10.34
C ILE A 49 7.38 -11.60 10.10
N PHE A 50 8.10 -10.66 9.48
CA PHE A 50 9.52 -10.81 9.20
C PHE A 50 10.32 -10.99 10.50
N THR A 51 10.07 -10.13 11.49
CA THR A 51 10.73 -10.20 12.79
C THR A 51 10.45 -11.53 13.49
N LEU A 52 9.17 -11.91 13.61
CA LEU A 52 8.78 -13.09 14.38
C LEU A 52 9.14 -14.42 13.71
N VAL A 53 9.00 -14.51 12.38
CA VAL A 53 9.16 -15.78 11.64
C VAL A 53 10.57 -15.98 11.13
N TYR A 54 11.27 -14.90 10.75
CA TYR A 54 12.60 -15.01 10.14
C TYR A 54 13.74 -14.55 11.05
N LEU A 55 13.49 -13.57 11.92
CA LEU A 55 14.57 -12.95 12.71
C LEU A 55 14.76 -13.58 14.10
N ILE A 56 13.68 -13.88 14.82
CA ILE A 56 13.76 -14.50 16.16
C ILE A 56 14.22 -15.97 16.12
N PRO A 57 13.78 -16.80 15.16
CA PRO A 57 14.21 -18.20 15.09
C PRO A 57 15.62 -18.39 14.51
N ALA A 58 16.29 -17.32 14.08
CA ALA A 58 17.63 -17.33 13.49
C ALA A 58 18.69 -16.93 14.51
#